data_AF-A0A8J9UWW2-F1
#
_entry.id   AF-A0A8J9UWW2-F1
#
_cell.length_a   1.000
_cell.length_b   1.000
_cell.length_c   1.000
_cell.angle_alpha   90.00
_cell.angle_beta   90.00
_cell.angle_gamma   90.00
#
_symmetry.space_group_name_H-M   'P 1'
#
loop_
_entity.id
_entity.type
_entity.pdbx_description
1 polymer ?
#
loop_
_entity_poly.entity_id
_entity_poly.type
_entity_poly.pdbx_seq_one_letter_code
_entity_poly.pdbx_strand_id
1 'polypeptide(L)'
;MSSKYAIDCEMVESNRKSILARVSIVDQNGSVVLDEYVKPTGPVTDYREFVSGIKKRQLENGSDFYRVKDRVSSLIHGCILIGHSLKVDLDVLGLTHTERNQRDLANYEPFTRANYGQPVALKTLALKHLGRVIQDGEHDSVQDAKACMEIYKKFANDWERNYR
;
A
#
# COMPACT_ATOMS: atom_id res chain seq x y z
N MET A 1 3.39 -17.04 15.49
CA MET A 1 3.95 -16.08 14.51
C MET A 1 2.88 -15.06 14.19
N SER A 2 3.17 -13.76 14.25
CA SER A 2 2.21 -12.75 13.79
C SER A 2 1.98 -12.87 12.29
N SER A 3 0.71 -12.79 11.86
CA SER A 3 0.33 -12.75 10.44
C SER A 3 0.99 -11.56 9.75
N LYS A 4 1.25 -11.69 8.44
CA LYS A 4 1.87 -10.63 7.64
C LYS A 4 0.97 -10.30 6.44
N TYR A 5 0.73 -9.01 6.24
CA TYR A 5 -0.05 -8.51 5.12
C TYR A 5 0.68 -7.35 4.47
N ALA A 6 0.64 -7.26 3.14
CA ALA A 6 1.03 -6.06 2.44
C ALA A 6 -0.20 -5.31 1.96
N ILE A 7 -0.17 -3.98 2.06
CA ILE A 7 -1.25 -3.09 1.67
C ILE A 7 -0.73 -2.05 0.68
N ASP A 8 -1.60 -1.66 -0.24
CA ASP A 8 -1.42 -0.50 -1.09
C ASP A 8 -2.81 0.09 -1.41
N CYS A 9 -2.88 1.42 -1.48
CA CYS A 9 -4.11 2.14 -1.79
C CYS A 9 -3.92 3.05 -3.00
N GLU A 10 -4.92 3.07 -3.87
CA GLU A 10 -5.07 4.14 -4.87
C GLU A 10 -5.95 5.26 -4.32
N MET A 11 -5.62 6.50 -4.68
CA MET A 11 -6.34 7.68 -4.22
C MET A 11 -6.79 8.58 -5.37
N VAL A 12 -7.92 9.24 -5.14
CA VAL A 12 -8.40 10.36 -5.97
C VAL A 12 -8.34 11.65 -5.15
N GLU A 13 -8.43 12.79 -5.82
CA GLU A 13 -8.50 14.09 -5.16
C GLU A 13 -9.93 14.50 -4.84
N SER A 14 -10.14 15.01 -3.62
CA SER A 14 -11.31 15.78 -3.23
C SER A 14 -10.87 17.02 -2.46
N ASN A 15 -11.20 18.21 -2.95
CA ASN A 15 -10.86 19.49 -2.29
C ASN A 15 -9.36 19.60 -1.94
N ARG A 16 -8.47 19.30 -2.89
CA ARG A 16 -7.00 19.32 -2.72
C ARG A 16 -6.46 18.33 -1.67
N LYS A 17 -7.25 17.33 -1.28
CA LYS A 17 -6.83 16.23 -0.39
C LYS A 17 -6.98 14.90 -1.11
N SER A 18 -6.08 13.97 -0.84
CA SER A 18 -6.23 12.59 -1.28
C SER A 18 -7.29 11.88 -0.44
N ILE A 19 -8.20 11.17 -1.08
CA ILE A 19 -9.18 10.27 -0.45
C ILE A 19 -9.12 8.90 -1.10
N LEU A 20 -9.48 7.86 -0.34
CA LEU A 20 -9.40 6.48 -0.78
C LEU A 20 -10.27 6.20 -2.00
N ALA A 21 -9.72 5.49 -2.97
CA ALA A 21 -10.41 5.08 -4.19
C ALA A 21 -10.37 3.56 -4.43
N ARG A 22 -9.25 2.91 -4.09
CA ARG A 22 -9.09 1.45 -4.08
C ARG A 22 -8.15 1.06 -2.96
N VAL A 23 -8.38 -0.08 -2.32
CA VAL A 23 -7.44 -0.69 -1.37
C VAL A 23 -7.23 -2.15 -1.74
N SER A 24 -5.97 -2.56 -1.77
CA SER A 24 -5.57 -3.94 -2.00
C SER A 24 -4.73 -4.45 -0.84
N ILE A 25 -5.04 -5.64 -0.35
CA ILE A 25 -4.28 -6.34 0.67
C ILE A 25 -3.94 -7.74 0.19
N VAL A 26 -2.68 -8.12 0.33
CA VAL A 26 -2.20 -9.48 0.04
C VAL A 26 -1.59 -10.14 1.28
N ASP A 27 -1.75 -11.46 1.37
CA ASP A 27 -1.12 -12.26 2.40
C ASP A 27 0.38 -12.52 2.13
N GLN A 28 1.03 -13.18 3.07
CA GLN A 28 2.45 -13.58 2.97
C GLN A 28 2.79 -14.49 1.79
N ASN A 29 1.81 -15.13 1.16
CA ASN A 29 1.98 -15.95 -0.04
C ASN A 29 1.74 -15.14 -1.33
N GLY A 30 1.34 -13.87 -1.20
CA GLY A 30 0.96 -13.02 -2.33
C GLY A 30 -0.47 -13.25 -2.80
N SER A 31 -1.30 -13.96 -2.03
CA SER A 31 -2.72 -14.14 -2.35
C SER A 31 -3.49 -12.88 -1.98
N VAL A 32 -4.40 -12.44 -2.86
CA VAL A 32 -5.26 -11.29 -2.59
C VAL A 32 -6.30 -11.68 -1.54
N VAL A 33 -6.32 -10.95 -0.42
CA VAL A 33 -7.30 -11.14 0.67
C VAL A 33 -8.34 -10.02 0.72
N LEU A 34 -8.02 -8.85 0.14
CA LEU A 34 -8.93 -7.74 -0.09
C LEU A 34 -8.49 -7.01 -1.36
N ASP A 35 -9.44 -6.67 -2.23
CA ASP A 35 -9.24 -5.78 -3.36
C ASP A 35 -10.58 -5.12 -3.68
N GLU A 36 -10.75 -3.86 -3.26
CA GLU A 36 -12.03 -3.16 -3.37
C GLU A 36 -11.86 -1.73 -3.84
N TYR A 37 -12.64 -1.36 -4.86
CA TYR A 37 -12.95 0.03 -5.16
C TYR A 37 -13.89 0.60 -4.10
N VAL A 38 -13.72 1.87 -3.77
CA VAL A 38 -14.38 2.52 -2.62
C VAL A 38 -15.17 3.74 -3.07
N LYS A 39 -16.39 3.89 -2.56
CA LYS A 39 -17.19 5.09 -2.74
C LYS A 39 -16.47 6.29 -2.09
N PRO A 40 -16.23 7.38 -2.83
CA PRO A 40 -15.55 8.55 -2.30
C PRO A 40 -16.33 9.17 -1.13
N THR A 41 -15.62 9.59 -0.09
CA THR A 41 -16.21 10.28 1.07
C THR A 41 -16.53 11.75 0.81
N GLY A 42 -16.17 12.27 -0.37
CA GLY A 42 -16.44 13.62 -0.81
C GLY A 42 -16.46 13.75 -2.34
N PRO A 43 -16.84 14.92 -2.89
CA PRO A 43 -16.86 15.15 -4.33
C PRO A 43 -15.46 15.01 -4.93
N VAL A 44 -15.31 14.16 -5.95
CA VAL A 44 -14.02 13.96 -6.63
C VAL A 44 -13.76 15.13 -7.59
N THR A 45 -12.63 15.81 -7.39
CA THR A 45 -12.17 16.93 -8.24
C THR A 45 -11.15 16.48 -9.29
N ASP A 46 -10.39 15.41 -9.01
CA ASP A 46 -9.45 14.81 -9.95
C ASP A 46 -9.33 13.31 -9.67
N TYR A 47 -9.56 12.48 -10.69
CA TYR A 47 -9.44 11.01 -10.60
C TYR A 47 -8.00 10.52 -10.69
N ARG A 48 -7.07 11.37 -11.14
CA ARG A 48 -5.67 11.02 -11.37
C ARG A 48 -5.53 9.80 -12.28
N GLU A 49 -6.39 9.69 -13.29
CA GLU A 49 -6.54 8.46 -14.10
C GLU A 49 -5.20 7.99 -14.70
N PHE A 50 -4.36 8.93 -15.13
CA PHE A 50 -3.04 8.64 -15.71
C PHE A 50 -2.05 8.01 -14.71
N VAL A 51 -2.29 8.14 -13.41
CA VAL A 51 -1.49 7.50 -12.35
C VAL A 51 -2.23 6.30 -11.79
N SER A 52 -3.48 6.46 -11.36
CA SER A 52 -4.19 5.47 -10.54
C SER A 52 -5.01 4.47 -11.34
N GLY A 53 -5.27 4.74 -12.63
CA GLY A 53 -6.21 3.97 -13.46
C GLY A 53 -7.67 4.01 -12.98
N ILE A 54 -7.99 4.82 -11.97
CA ILE A 54 -9.31 4.86 -11.35
C ILE A 54 -10.29 5.60 -12.24
N LYS A 55 -11.35 4.90 -12.65
CA LYS A 55 -12.45 5.45 -13.44
C LYS A 55 -13.65 5.75 -12.54
N LYS A 56 -14.37 6.83 -12.85
CA LYS A 56 -15.61 7.24 -12.15
C LYS A 56 -16.58 6.08 -11.89
N ARG A 57 -16.84 5.27 -12.92
CA ARG A 57 -17.78 4.14 -12.83
C ARG A 57 -17.34 3.06 -11.81
N GLN A 58 -16.04 2.87 -11.59
CA GLN A 58 -15.56 1.92 -10.58
C GLN A 58 -15.89 2.41 -9.16
N LEU A 59 -15.80 3.73 -8.94
CA LEU A 59 -16.10 4.34 -7.65
C LEU A 59 -17.60 4.41 -7.35
N GLU A 60 -18.43 4.69 -8.36
CA GLU A 60 -19.91 4.69 -8.22
C GLU A 60 -20.43 3.31 -7.78
N ASN A 61 -19.81 2.24 -8.29
CA ASN A 61 -20.12 0.85 -7.94
C ASN A 61 -19.27 0.31 -6.78
N GLY A 62 -18.43 1.15 -6.17
CA GLY A 62 -17.52 0.76 -5.10
C GLY A 62 -18.25 0.41 -3.80
N SER A 63 -17.52 -0.22 -2.89
CA SER A 63 -17.97 -0.49 -1.54
C SER A 63 -18.08 0.80 -0.72
N ASP A 64 -18.95 0.81 0.30
CA ASP A 64 -19.00 1.90 1.27
C ASP A 64 -17.68 2.04 2.03
N PHE A 65 -17.20 3.28 2.19
CA PHE A 65 -15.91 3.58 2.82
C PHE A 65 -15.81 3.03 4.24
N TYR A 66 -16.84 3.22 5.08
CA TYR A 66 -16.78 2.80 6.48
C TYR A 66 -16.76 1.28 6.60
N ARG A 67 -17.54 0.59 5.76
CA ARG A 67 -17.50 -0.87 5.68
C ARG A 67 -16.12 -1.39 5.26
N VAL A 68 -15.47 -0.76 4.29
CA VAL A 68 -14.12 -1.15 3.85
C VAL A 68 -13.10 -0.86 4.95
N LYS A 69 -13.17 0.33 5.58
CA LYS A 69 -12.33 0.70 6.71
C LYS A 69 -12.39 -0.33 7.83
N ASP A 70 -13.58 -0.76 8.24
CA ASP A 70 -13.75 -1.74 9.31
C ASP A 70 -13.14 -3.09 8.97
N ARG A 71 -13.26 -3.52 7.70
CA ARG A 71 -12.65 -4.75 7.20
C ARG A 71 -11.13 -4.66 7.16
N VAL A 72 -10.59 -3.55 6.66
CA VAL A 72 -9.14 -3.31 6.65
C VAL A 72 -8.61 -3.31 8.08
N SER A 73 -9.24 -2.54 8.98
CA SER A 73 -8.88 -2.47 10.40
C SER A 73 -8.84 -3.85 11.06
N SER A 74 -9.87 -4.66 10.81
CA SER A 74 -9.94 -6.03 11.34
C SER A 74 -8.85 -6.95 10.77
N LEU A 75 -8.56 -6.84 9.47
CA LEU A 75 -7.55 -7.66 8.79
C LEU A 75 -6.13 -7.36 9.27
N ILE A 76 -5.79 -6.08 9.44
CA ILE A 76 -4.43 -5.66 9.80
C ILE A 76 -4.18 -5.65 11.30
N HIS A 77 -5.20 -5.89 12.12
CA HIS A 77 -5.08 -5.87 13.57
C HIS A 77 -4.05 -6.89 14.07
N GLY A 78 -3.05 -6.42 14.83
CA GLY A 78 -2.00 -7.27 15.42
C GLY A 78 -1.06 -7.93 14.41
N CYS A 79 -1.16 -7.61 13.12
CA CYS A 79 -0.29 -8.17 12.08
C CYS A 79 0.99 -7.33 11.91
N ILE A 80 1.98 -7.89 11.22
CA ILE A 80 3.04 -7.07 10.61
C ILE A 80 2.48 -6.54 9.28
N LEU A 81 2.45 -5.22 9.14
CA LEU A 81 1.95 -4.53 7.95
C LEU A 81 3.13 -4.09 7.10
N ILE A 82 3.12 -4.50 5.83
CA ILE A 82 4.17 -4.21 4.85
C ILE A 82 3.61 -3.27 3.78
N GLY A 83 4.41 -2.33 3.30
CA GLY A 83 4.00 -1.43 2.22
C GLY A 83 5.10 -0.44 1.85
N HIS A 84 4.73 0.57 1.09
CA HIS A 84 5.66 1.61 0.62
C HIS A 84 5.06 3.00 0.85
N SER A 85 5.57 3.71 1.86
CA SER A 85 4.98 4.95 2.40
C SER A 85 3.65 4.73 3.14
N LEU A 86 3.60 3.72 4.01
CA LEU A 86 2.40 3.24 4.74
C LEU A 86 1.59 4.34 5.44
N LYS A 87 2.25 5.42 5.86
CA LYS A 87 1.57 6.57 6.47
C LYS A 87 0.51 7.16 5.53
N VAL A 88 0.79 7.23 4.23
CA VAL A 88 -0.14 7.78 3.23
C VAL A 88 -1.39 6.90 3.14
N ASP A 89 -1.22 5.59 3.06
CA ASP A 89 -2.32 4.62 3.00
C ASP A 89 -3.17 4.65 4.29
N LEU A 90 -2.51 4.61 5.45
CA LEU A 90 -3.18 4.62 6.75
C LEU A 90 -3.93 5.92 7.00
N ASP A 91 -3.38 7.06 6.58
CA ASP A 91 -4.03 8.38 6.72
C ASP A 91 -5.34 8.44 5.92
N VAL A 92 -5.37 7.98 4.66
CA VAL A 92 -6.60 8.01 3.83
C VAL A 92 -7.64 7.00 4.28
N LEU A 93 -7.22 5.92 4.94
CA LEU A 93 -8.10 4.98 5.65
C LEU A 93 -8.58 5.51 7.01
N GLY A 94 -7.93 6.56 7.54
CA GLY A 94 -8.15 7.06 8.89
C GLY A 94 -7.87 5.98 9.95
N LEU A 95 -6.80 5.21 9.75
CA LEU A 95 -6.34 4.12 10.61
C LEU A 95 -4.94 4.43 11.15
N THR A 96 -4.56 3.74 12.22
CA THR A 96 -3.20 3.76 12.75
C THR A 96 -2.70 2.32 12.90
N HIS A 97 -1.39 2.14 12.82
CA HIS A 97 -0.74 0.87 13.08
C HIS A 97 0.53 1.09 13.89
N THR A 98 0.82 0.22 14.85
CA THR A 98 2.01 0.38 15.70
C THR A 98 3.28 0.37 14.86
N GLU A 99 4.17 1.35 15.03
CA GLU A 99 5.42 1.48 14.26
C GLU A 99 6.27 0.20 14.32
N ARG A 100 6.33 -0.47 15.48
CA ARG A 100 7.04 -1.75 15.65
C ARG A 100 6.52 -2.85 14.71
N ASN A 101 5.25 -2.77 14.32
CA ASN A 101 4.58 -3.73 13.45
C ASN A 101 4.50 -3.25 11.99
N GLN A 102 5.15 -2.15 11.63
CA GLN A 102 5.25 -1.68 10.26
C GLN A 102 6.57 -2.11 9.63
N ARG A 103 6.52 -2.48 8.35
CA ARG A 103 7.68 -2.73 7.48
C ARG A 103 7.52 -1.89 6.22
N ASP A 104 7.82 -0.61 6.38
CA ASP A 104 7.72 0.36 5.31
C ASP A 104 9.01 0.40 4.48
N LEU A 105 8.93 0.01 3.21
CA LEU A 105 10.06 0.00 2.29
C LEU A 105 10.61 1.40 2.04
N ALA A 106 9.78 2.45 2.10
CA ALA A 106 10.22 3.82 1.92
C ALA A 106 11.14 4.29 3.07
N ASN A 107 11.00 3.68 4.24
CA ASN A 107 11.76 4.01 5.46
C ASN A 107 12.79 2.94 5.83
N TYR A 108 12.95 1.88 5.03
CA TYR A 108 13.91 0.82 5.34
C TYR A 108 15.34 1.33 5.15
N GLU A 109 16.06 1.46 6.27
CA GLU A 109 17.38 2.13 6.33
C GLU A 109 18.40 1.63 5.30
N PRO A 110 18.54 0.31 5.03
CA PRO A 110 19.44 -0.15 3.97
C PRO A 110 19.10 0.40 2.57
N PHE A 111 17.83 0.66 2.27
CA PHE A 111 17.41 1.25 1.01
C PHE A 111 17.64 2.77 0.99
N THR A 112 17.25 3.47 2.05
CA THR A 112 17.41 4.93 2.11
C THR A 112 18.88 5.32 2.18
N ARG A 113 19.73 4.60 2.93
CA ARG A 113 21.18 4.81 2.96
C ARG A 113 21.83 4.65 1.59
N ALA A 114 21.37 3.69 0.80
CA ALA A 114 21.83 3.50 -0.58
C ALA A 114 21.39 4.64 -1.53
N ASN A 115 20.51 5.53 -1.08
CA ASN A 115 19.97 6.67 -1.82
C ASN A 115 20.11 7.98 -1.03
N TYR A 116 21.27 8.19 -0.39
CA TYR A 116 21.61 9.43 0.31
C TYR A 116 20.62 9.84 1.40
N GLY A 117 20.04 8.86 2.09
CA GLY A 117 19.05 9.06 3.15
C GLY A 117 17.62 9.33 2.64
N GLN A 118 17.38 9.27 1.32
CA GLN A 118 16.06 9.52 0.73
C GLN A 118 15.32 8.22 0.41
N PRO A 119 13.98 8.18 0.52
CA PRO A 119 13.18 7.06 0.04
C PRO A 119 13.45 6.73 -1.43
N VAL A 120 13.50 5.43 -1.75
CA VAL A 120 13.64 4.93 -3.12
C VAL A 120 12.27 4.52 -3.64
N ALA A 121 11.84 5.03 -4.79
CA ALA A 121 10.53 4.68 -5.36
C ALA A 121 10.32 3.16 -5.51
N LEU A 122 9.09 2.69 -5.27
CA LEU A 122 8.75 1.27 -5.36
C LEU A 122 9.11 0.65 -6.71
N LYS A 123 8.83 1.32 -7.83
CA LYS A 123 9.23 0.86 -9.17
C LYS A 123 10.73 0.60 -9.31
N THR A 124 11.56 1.43 -8.68
CA THR A 124 13.03 1.29 -8.69
C THR A 124 13.45 0.09 -7.84
N LEU A 125 12.83 -0.10 -6.67
CA LEU A 125 13.09 -1.26 -5.81
C LEU A 125 12.65 -2.56 -6.50
N ALA A 126 11.48 -2.57 -7.15
CA ALA A 126 10.96 -3.72 -7.88
C ALA A 126 11.87 -4.10 -9.05
N LEU A 127 12.32 -3.12 -9.85
CA LEU A 127 13.26 -3.38 -10.92
C LEU A 127 14.58 -3.96 -10.39
N LYS A 128 15.14 -3.34 -9.35
CA LYS A 128 16.43 -3.73 -8.77
C LYS A 128 16.40 -5.11 -8.10
N HIS A 129 15.36 -5.42 -7.35
CA HIS A 129 15.34 -6.60 -6.47
C HIS A 129 14.50 -7.76 -7.00
N LEU A 130 13.51 -7.48 -7.85
CA LEU A 130 12.62 -8.47 -8.46
C LEU A 130 12.87 -8.64 -9.96
N GLY A 131 13.58 -7.71 -10.62
CA GLY A 131 13.77 -7.73 -12.07
C GLY A 131 12.48 -7.45 -12.86
N ARG A 132 11.52 -6.75 -12.24
CA ARG A 132 10.20 -6.47 -12.83
C ARG A 132 10.01 -4.96 -13.00
N VAL A 133 9.47 -4.58 -14.13
CA VAL A 133 8.94 -3.23 -14.36
C VAL A 133 7.50 -3.21 -13.85
N ILE A 134 7.20 -2.26 -12.97
CA ILE A 134 5.86 -1.99 -12.41
C ILE A 134 5.61 -0.49 -12.50
N GLN A 135 4.36 -0.06 -12.36
CA GLN A 135 3.97 1.36 -12.49
C GLN A 135 4.40 1.95 -13.84
N ASP A 136 4.38 1.14 -14.91
CA ASP A 136 4.60 1.57 -16.29
C ASP A 136 3.25 1.89 -16.94
N GLY A 137 2.81 3.13 -16.70
CA GLY A 137 1.44 3.57 -16.98
C GLY A 137 0.62 3.68 -15.69
N GLU A 138 -0.60 3.14 -15.72
CA GLU A 138 -1.49 3.12 -14.56
C GLU A 138 -0.93 2.19 -13.47
N HIS A 139 -1.02 2.64 -12.22
CA HIS A 139 -0.69 1.87 -11.04
C HIS A 139 -1.75 0.80 -10.80
N ASP A 140 -1.31 -0.31 -10.21
CA ASP A 140 -2.21 -1.37 -9.74
C ASP A 140 -1.83 -1.72 -8.31
N SER A 141 -2.61 -1.21 -7.35
CA SER A 141 -2.44 -1.55 -5.94
C SER A 141 -2.26 -3.04 -5.62
N VAL A 142 -2.82 -3.98 -6.39
CA VAL A 142 -2.54 -5.42 -6.19
C VAL A 142 -1.11 -5.76 -6.58
N GLN A 143 -0.63 -5.26 -7.72
CA GLN A 143 0.75 -5.44 -8.17
C GLN A 143 1.73 -4.82 -7.17
N ASP A 144 1.43 -3.63 -6.67
CA ASP A 144 2.29 -2.87 -5.77
C ASP A 144 2.36 -3.50 -4.38
N ALA A 145 1.22 -3.93 -3.81
CA ALA A 145 1.19 -4.68 -2.56
C ALA A 145 1.97 -6.01 -2.66
N LYS A 146 1.85 -6.73 -3.79
CA LYS A 146 2.65 -7.96 -4.05
C LYS A 146 4.13 -7.65 -4.14
N ALA A 147 4.52 -6.62 -4.89
CA ALA A 147 5.91 -6.20 -5.00
C ALA A 147 6.49 -5.86 -3.61
N CYS A 148 5.72 -5.17 -2.78
CA CYS A 148 6.12 -4.85 -1.41
C CYS A 148 6.37 -6.11 -0.57
N MET A 149 5.44 -7.06 -0.59
CA MET A 149 5.57 -8.35 0.11
C MET A 149 6.81 -9.13 -0.37
N GLU A 150 7.02 -9.22 -1.68
CA GLU A 150 8.14 -9.97 -2.25
C GLU A 150 9.50 -9.34 -1.91
N ILE A 151 9.61 -8.01 -1.99
CA ILE A 151 10.82 -7.29 -1.58
C ILE A 151 11.05 -7.51 -0.09
N TYR A 152 10.04 -7.32 0.76
CA TYR A 152 10.16 -7.59 2.19
C TYR A 152 10.69 -9.02 2.46
N LYS A 153 10.15 -10.04 1.80
CA LYS A 153 10.60 -11.43 1.99
C LYS A 153 12.07 -11.65 1.64
N LYS A 154 12.63 -10.93 0.66
CA LYS A 154 14.08 -10.99 0.34
C LYS A 154 14.96 -10.46 1.47
N PHE A 155 14.46 -9.51 2.26
CA PHE A 155 15.23 -8.85 3.33
C PHE A 155 14.76 -9.23 4.74
N ALA A 156 13.73 -10.05 4.89
CA ALA A 156 13.09 -10.35 6.16
C ALA A 156 14.06 -10.89 7.22
N ASN A 157 15.05 -11.70 6.83
CA ASN A 157 16.05 -12.22 7.77
C ASN A 157 16.86 -11.12 8.45
N ASP A 158 17.21 -10.07 7.73
CA ASP A 158 17.97 -8.94 8.27
C ASP A 158 17.04 -7.91 8.91
N TRP A 159 15.90 -7.65 8.28
CA TRP A 159 14.90 -6.71 8.79
C TRP A 159 14.37 -7.11 10.15
N GLU A 160 14.00 -8.38 10.33
CA GLU A 160 13.44 -8.86 11.59
C GLU A 160 14.46 -8.96 12.73
N ARG A 161 15.78 -8.97 12.45
CA ARG A 161 16.81 -8.92 13.51
C ARG A 161 16.73 -7.64 14.33
N ASN A 162 16.29 -6.54 13.72
CA ASN A 162 16.15 -5.25 14.39
C ASN A 162 14.94 -5.17 15.34
N TYR A 163 14.08 -6.19 15.37
CA TYR A 163 12.84 -6.23 16.18
C TYR A 163 12.80 -7.37 17.19
N ARG A 164 13.87 -8.17 17.25
CA ARG A 164 14.06 -9.24 18.26
C ARG A 164 14.35 -8.67 19.64
#